data_AF-A0A8H6HHS3-F1
#
_entry.id   AF-A0A8H6HHS3-F1
#
_cell.length_a   1.000
_cell.length_b   1.000
_cell.length_c   1.000
_cell.angle_alpha   90.00
_cell.angle_beta   90.00
_cell.angle_gamma   90.00
#
_symmetry.space_group_name_H-M   'P 1'
#
loop_
_entity.id
_entity.type
_entity.pdbx_description
1 polymer ?
#
loop_
_entity_poly.entity_id
_entity_poly.type
_entity_poly.pdbx_seq_one_letter_code
_entity_poly.pdbx_strand_id
1 'polypeptide(L)'
;MQNFTDFCARLYSRPGVEAVIARHRDYLKTLDPNDIVDINQASAIRQFRDINGQTFVDSNEEIRTIWSLSYDGYNPFHNKTAGKSASLGALGMACLSLPPCMRTKPENLYLAALIP
;
A
#
# COMPACT_ATOMS: atom_id res chain seq x y z
N MET A 1 11.42 8.00 14.36
CA MET A 1 10.76 7.24 13.27
C MET A 1 9.29 7.16 13.61
N GLN A 2 8.39 7.35 12.64
CA GLN A 2 6.95 7.32 12.90
C GLN A 2 6.54 5.92 13.35
N ASN A 3 5.64 5.79 14.33
CA ASN A 3 5.09 4.49 14.72
C ASN A 3 4.00 4.06 13.73
N PHE A 4 3.99 2.80 13.32
CA PHE A 4 3.02 2.28 12.34
C PHE A 4 1.58 2.34 12.86
N THR A 5 1.36 2.02 14.14
CA THR A 5 0.03 2.10 14.78
C THR A 5 -0.50 3.53 14.76
N ASP A 6 0.34 4.52 15.09
CA ASP A 6 -0.05 5.94 15.07
C ASP A 6 -0.33 6.42 13.63
N PHE A 7 0.45 5.94 12.66
CA PHE A 7 0.21 6.23 11.25
C PHE A 7 -1.14 5.66 10.79
N CYS A 8 -1.42 4.40 11.09
CA CYS A 8 -2.70 3.75 10.76
C CYS A 8 -3.87 4.43 11.46
N ALA A 9 -3.74 4.73 12.76
CA ALA A 9 -4.76 5.46 13.51
C ALA A 9 -5.08 6.81 12.84
N ARG A 10 -4.06 7.57 12.44
CA ARG A 10 -4.24 8.82 11.68
C ARG A 10 -4.85 8.59 10.30
N LEU A 11 -4.44 7.54 9.58
CA LEU A 11 -4.96 7.23 8.25
C LEU A 11 -6.46 6.92 8.30
N TYR A 12 -6.88 6.01 9.18
CA TYR A 12 -8.27 5.56 9.27
C TYR A 12 -9.18 6.54 10.01
N SER A 13 -8.64 7.38 10.89
CA SER A 13 -9.43 8.46 11.53
C SER A 13 -9.78 9.61 10.58
N ARG A 14 -9.24 9.63 9.34
CA ARG A 14 -9.58 10.67 8.36
C ARG A 14 -10.98 10.44 7.80
N PRO A 15 -11.87 11.46 7.84
CA PRO A 15 -13.21 11.34 7.30
C PRO A 15 -13.21 10.83 5.85
N GLY A 16 -13.98 9.78 5.60
CA GLY A 16 -14.20 9.22 4.26
C GLY A 16 -13.12 8.28 3.74
N VAL A 17 -11.98 8.09 4.43
CA VAL A 17 -10.93 7.16 3.97
C VAL A 17 -11.49 5.74 3.82
N GLU A 18 -12.19 5.27 4.84
CA GLU A 18 -12.85 3.97 4.87
C GLU A 18 -13.86 3.80 3.73
N ALA A 19 -14.73 4.80 3.55
CA ALA A 19 -15.72 4.82 2.48
C ALA A 19 -15.09 4.79 1.09
N VAL A 20 -13.95 5.47 0.90
CA VAL A 20 -13.24 5.46 -0.37
C VAL A 20 -12.58 4.10 -0.64
N ILE A 21 -12.05 3.43 0.39
CA ILE A 21 -11.52 2.06 0.25
C ILE A 21 -12.65 1.12 -0.18
N ALA A 22 -13.79 1.15 0.52
CA ALA A 22 -14.95 0.32 0.18
C ALA A 22 -15.45 0.59 -1.25
N ARG A 23 -15.63 1.87 -1.61
CA ARG A 23 -16.05 2.27 -2.96
C ARG A 23 -15.05 1.84 -4.04
N HIS A 24 -13.75 1.91 -3.76
CA HIS A 24 -12.73 1.47 -4.70
C HIS A 24 -12.81 -0.02 -4.96
N ARG A 25 -12.91 -0.82 -3.89
CA ARG A 25 -13.12 -2.26 -3.99
C ARG A 25 -14.37 -2.59 -4.80
N ASP A 26 -15.49 -1.95 -4.50
CA ASP A 26 -16.75 -2.22 -5.18
C ASP A 26 -16.69 -1.81 -6.66
N TYR A 27 -16.04 -0.67 -6.97
CA TYR A 27 -15.75 -0.26 -8.35
C TYR A 27 -14.96 -1.31 -9.11
N LEU A 28 -13.90 -1.87 -8.53
CA LEU A 28 -13.09 -2.90 -9.20
C LEU A 28 -13.88 -4.18 -9.53
N LYS A 29 -14.94 -4.49 -8.77
CA LYS A 29 -15.85 -5.61 -9.08
C LYS A 29 -16.77 -5.34 -10.28
N THR A 30 -16.99 -4.07 -10.62
CA THR A 30 -17.83 -3.69 -11.77
C THR A 30 -17.10 -3.73 -13.10
N LEU A 31 -15.77 -3.84 -13.08
CA LEU A 31 -14.92 -3.89 -14.27
C LEU A 31 -14.93 -5.28 -14.90
N ASP A 32 -14.63 -5.33 -16.21
CA ASP A 32 -14.39 -6.60 -16.89
C ASP A 32 -13.22 -7.32 -16.19
N PRO A 33 -13.37 -8.60 -15.78
CA PRO A 33 -12.30 -9.36 -15.16
C PRO A 33 -11.02 -9.50 -15.99
N ASN A 34 -11.09 -9.29 -17.31
CA ASN A 34 -9.97 -9.29 -18.24
C ASN A 34 -9.27 -7.93 -18.35
N ASP A 35 -9.90 -6.85 -17.88
CA ASP A 35 -9.33 -5.51 -17.84
C ASP A 35 -8.69 -5.26 -16.47
N ILE A 36 -7.37 -5.47 -16.39
CA ILE A 36 -6.59 -5.29 -15.16
C ILE A 36 -6.07 -3.86 -15.12
N VAL A 37 -6.70 -3.03 -14.28
CA VAL A 37 -6.33 -1.62 -14.08
C VAL A 37 -5.70 -1.36 -12.71
N ASP A 38 -5.83 -2.30 -11.78
CA ASP A 38 -5.29 -2.17 -10.44
C ASP A 38 -4.73 -3.48 -9.86
N ILE A 39 -3.72 -3.38 -9.00
CA ILE A 39 -3.11 -4.53 -8.32
C ILE A 39 -4.11 -5.33 -7.49
N ASN A 40 -5.16 -4.71 -6.95
CA ASN A 40 -6.21 -5.40 -6.21
C ASN A 40 -7.00 -6.42 -7.08
N GLN A 41 -6.87 -6.38 -8.41
CA GLN A 41 -7.40 -7.40 -9.32
C GLN A 41 -6.41 -8.55 -9.57
N ALA A 42 -5.22 -8.57 -8.95
CA ALA A 42 -4.30 -9.68 -9.09
C ALA A 42 -4.94 -10.99 -8.61
N SER A 43 -4.63 -12.11 -9.27
CA SER A 43 -5.11 -13.44 -8.89
C SER A 43 -4.76 -13.77 -7.45
N ALA A 44 -3.53 -13.45 -7.03
CA ALA A 44 -3.05 -13.64 -5.66
C ALA A 44 -3.94 -12.96 -4.61
N ILE A 45 -4.55 -11.82 -4.93
CA ILE A 45 -5.44 -11.07 -4.03
C ILE A 45 -6.87 -11.62 -4.08
N ARG A 46 -7.40 -11.84 -5.29
CA ARG A 46 -8.78 -12.35 -5.48
C ARG A 46 -8.97 -13.78 -4.97
N GLN A 47 -7.89 -14.56 -4.91
CA GLN A 47 -7.89 -15.95 -4.45
C GLN A 47 -7.42 -16.09 -3.00
N PHE A 48 -6.94 -15.01 -2.37
CA PHE A 48 -6.56 -15.05 -0.95
C PHE A 48 -7.81 -15.21 -0.10
N ARG A 49 -7.91 -16.35 0.60
CA ARG A 49 -9.09 -16.71 1.40
C ARG A 49 -8.87 -16.38 2.87
N ASP A 50 -9.94 -15.96 3.54
CA ASP A 50 -9.97 -15.87 4.99
C ASP A 50 -10.24 -17.25 5.62
N ILE A 51 -10.33 -17.28 6.96
CA ILE A 51 -10.58 -18.51 7.73
C ILE A 51 -11.93 -19.17 7.39
N ASN A 52 -12.87 -18.41 6.83
CA ASN A 52 -14.19 -18.87 6.42
C ASN A 52 -14.24 -19.28 4.94
N GLY A 53 -13.12 -19.22 4.22
CA GLY A 53 -13.05 -19.53 2.79
C GLY A 53 -13.54 -18.41 1.87
N GLN A 54 -13.86 -17.23 2.41
CA GLN A 54 -14.30 -16.06 1.62
C GLN A 54 -13.09 -15.28 1.11
N THR A 55 -13.23 -14.52 0.02
CA THR A 55 -12.14 -13.65 -0.44
C THR A 55 -11.82 -12.63 0.65
N PHE A 56 -10.57 -12.61 1.12
CA PHE A 56 -10.17 -11.82 2.28
C PHE A 56 -10.57 -10.34 2.17
N VAL A 57 -10.26 -9.68 1.05
CA VAL A 57 -10.57 -8.25 0.84
C VAL A 57 -12.05 -7.96 0.61
N ASP A 58 -12.88 -9.00 0.48
CA ASP A 58 -14.31 -8.87 0.25
C ASP A 58 -15.11 -9.05 1.56
N SER A 59 -14.95 -8.09 2.49
CA SER A 59 -15.71 -8.04 3.75
C SER A 59 -16.52 -6.76 3.88
N ASN A 60 -17.79 -6.86 4.25
CA ASN A 60 -18.65 -5.70 4.54
C ASN A 60 -18.72 -5.37 6.05
N GLU A 61 -18.22 -6.27 6.91
CA GLU A 61 -18.27 -6.10 8.37
C GLU A 61 -17.07 -5.32 8.90
N GLU A 62 -15.92 -5.46 8.24
CA GLU A 62 -14.67 -4.82 8.63
C GLU A 62 -13.84 -4.46 7.40
N ILE A 63 -12.95 -3.49 7.58
CA ILE A 63 -12.06 -3.04 6.51
C ILE A 63 -10.79 -3.89 6.53
N ARG A 64 -10.64 -4.69 5.47
CA ARG A 64 -9.47 -5.52 5.24
C ARG A 64 -8.63 -4.91 4.12
N THR A 65 -7.43 -4.46 4.46
CA THR A 65 -6.56 -3.75 3.53
C THR A 65 -5.32 -4.54 3.15
N ILE A 66 -4.80 -4.24 1.96
CA ILE A 66 -3.52 -4.73 1.46
C ILE A 66 -2.52 -3.59 1.52
N TRP A 67 -1.29 -3.91 1.92
CA TRP A 67 -0.19 -2.97 2.00
C TRP A 67 0.97 -3.43 1.13
N SER A 68 1.60 -2.50 0.43
CA SER A 68 2.91 -2.72 -0.15
C SER A 68 3.98 -2.43 0.89
N LEU A 69 5.05 -3.21 0.84
CA LEU A 69 6.31 -2.94 1.51
C LEU A 69 7.37 -2.82 0.41
N SER A 70 8.13 -1.73 0.43
CA SER A 70 9.11 -1.43 -0.60
C SER A 70 10.42 -0.99 0.05
N TYR A 71 11.53 -1.52 -0.46
CA TYR A 71 12.87 -1.16 -0.02
C TYR A 71 13.64 -0.61 -1.22
N ASP A 72 14.30 0.53 -1.04
CA ASP A 72 15.19 1.12 -2.04
C ASP A 72 16.52 1.50 -1.40
N GLY A 73 17.60 0.94 -1.93
CA GLY A 73 18.98 1.22 -1.51
C GLY A 73 19.65 2.13 -2.51
N TYR A 74 20.08 3.31 -2.07
CA TYR A 74 20.71 4.30 -2.94
C TYR A 74 21.99 4.86 -2.34
N ASN A 75 22.87 5.36 -3.21
CA ASN A 75 24.04 6.12 -2.77
C ASN A 75 23.65 7.59 -2.58
N PRO A 76 23.63 8.13 -1.34
CA PRO A 76 23.26 9.53 -1.10
C PRO A 76 24.24 10.53 -1.75
N PHE A 77 25.45 10.09 -2.12
CA PHE A 77 26.45 10.91 -2.80
C PHE A 77 26.42 10.78 -4.34
N HIS A 78 25.43 10.06 -4.87
CA HIS A 78 25.32 9.67 -6.29
C HIS A 78 26.39 8.68 -6.73
N ASN A 79 26.02 7.80 -7.66
CA ASN A 79 26.96 6.85 -8.26
C ASN A 79 27.85 7.58 -9.29
N LYS A 80 29.08 7.91 -8.88
CA LYS A 80 30.13 8.49 -9.75
C LYS A 80 31.37 7.60 -9.71
N THR A 81 32.08 7.45 -10.84
CA THR A 81 33.24 6.56 -11.00
C THR A 81 34.36 6.80 -9.99
N ALA A 82 34.55 8.05 -9.54
CA ALA A 82 35.50 8.44 -8.48
C ALA A 82 34.79 9.09 -7.27
N GLY A 83 33.50 8.81 -7.09
CA GLY A 83 32.68 9.35 -6.00
C GLY A 83 32.82 8.56 -4.70
N LYS A 84 32.33 9.14 -3.60
CA LYS A 84 32.19 8.41 -2.33
C LYS A 84 31.19 7.27 -2.51
N SER A 85 31.58 6.07 -2.08
CA SER A 85 30.69 4.92 -2.02
C SER A 85 30.07 4.84 -0.62
N ALA A 86 28.75 4.98 -0.57
CA ALA A 86 27.93 4.76 0.62
C ALA A 86 26.60 4.15 0.17
N SER A 87 25.97 3.36 1.03
CA SER A 87 24.63 2.83 0.82
C SER A 87 23.72 3.39 1.90
N LEU A 88 22.54 3.86 1.53
CA LEU A 88 21.46 4.20 2.44
C LEU A 88 20.19 3.54 1.91
N GLY A 89 19.57 2.71 2.72
CA GLY A 89 18.31 2.06 2.44
C GLY A 89 17.13 2.85 3.00
N ALA A 90 16.05 2.94 2.25
CA ALA A 90 14.75 3.41 2.73
C ALA A 90 13.72 2.29 2.61
N LEU A 91 13.00 2.02 3.70
CA LEU A 91 11.89 1.09 3.74
C LEU A 91 10.59 1.87 3.86
N GLY A 92 9.72 1.78 2.86
CA GLY A 92 8.44 2.47 2.79
C GLY A 92 7.26 1.51 2.66
N MET A 93 6.08 1.96 3.06
CA MET A 93 4.83 1.22 2.89
C MET A 93 3.73 2.12 2.33
N ALA A 94 2.83 1.54 1.54
CA ALA A 94 1.63 2.21 1.04
C ALA A 94 0.41 1.30 1.18
N CYS A 95 -0.74 1.86 1.54
CA CYS A 95 -2.00 1.12 1.56
C CYS A 95 -2.52 0.97 0.12
N LEU A 96 -2.40 -0.23 -0.45
CA LEU A 96 -2.80 -0.53 -1.82
C LEU A 96 -4.32 -0.56 -1.99
N SER A 97 -5.08 -0.71 -0.91
CA SER A 97 -6.55 -0.66 -0.94
C SER A 97 -7.10 0.76 -1.13
N LEU A 98 -6.26 1.80 -1.00
CA LEU A 98 -6.61 3.14 -1.46
C LEU A 98 -6.53 3.22 -3.00
N PRO A 99 -7.40 3.99 -3.67
CA PRO A 99 -7.30 4.28 -5.09
C PRO A 99 -5.90 4.76 -5.52
N PRO A 100 -5.47 4.46 -6.77
CA PRO A 100 -4.18 4.89 -7.31
C PRO A 100 -3.88 6.39 -7.11
N CYS A 101 -4.88 7.26 -7.28
CA CYS A 101 -4.73 8.71 -7.15
C CYS A 101 -4.50 9.19 -5.70
N MET A 102 -4.71 8.33 -4.70
CA MET A 102 -4.49 8.64 -3.29
C MET A 102 -3.32 7.88 -2.68
N ARG A 103 -3.14 6.59 -3.02
CA ARG A 103 -2.12 5.74 -2.35
C ARG A 103 -0.67 6.21 -2.57
N THR A 104 -0.41 6.98 -3.63
CA THR A 104 0.91 7.52 -3.96
C THR A 104 1.16 8.90 -3.36
N LYS A 105 0.16 9.52 -2.73
CA LYS A 105 0.34 10.84 -2.12
C LYS A 105 1.24 10.74 -0.89
N PRO A 106 2.16 11.70 -0.66
CA PRO A 106 3.10 11.65 0.47
C PRO A 106 2.44 11.46 1.83
N GLU A 107 1.27 12.04 2.07
CA GLU A 107 0.52 11.89 3.33
C GLU A 107 -0.02 10.46 3.57
N ASN A 108 -0.01 9.59 2.56
CA ASN A 108 -0.43 8.20 2.61
C ASN A 108 0.73 7.20 2.52
N LEU A 109 1.97 7.70 2.43
CA LEU A 109 3.18 6.88 2.44
C LEU A 109 3.76 6.83 3.87
N TYR A 110 3.99 5.62 4.36
CA TYR A 110 4.61 5.39 5.66
C TYR A 110 6.10 5.10 5.46
N LEU A 111 6.97 5.92 6.07
CA LEU A 111 8.40 5.64 6.12
C LEU A 111 8.70 4.75 7.34
N ALA A 112 8.92 3.46 7.07
CA ALA A 112 9.09 2.44 8.09
C ALA A 112 10.52 2.41 8.66
N ALA A 113 11.54 2.54 7.81
CA ALA A 113 12.94 2.51 8.24
C ALA A 113 13.87 3.31 7.32
N LEU A 114 14.97 3.78 7.90
CA LEU A 114 16.20 4.15 7.18
C LEU A 114 17.30 3.21 7.65
N ILE A 115 17.99 2.56 6.71
CA ILE A 115 18.96 1.49 6.96
C ILE A 115 20.34 1.96 6.48
N PRO A 116 21.30 2.22 7.38
CA PRO A 116 22.68 2.59 7.03
C PRO A 116 23.49 1.47 6.38
#